data_AF-A0A1Z5AYR5-F1
#
_entry.id   AF-A0A1Z5AYR5-F1
#
_cell.length_a   1.000
_cell.length_b   1.000
_cell.length_c   1.000
_cell.angle_alpha   90.00
_cell.angle_beta   90.00
_cell.angle_gamma   90.00
#
_symmetry.space_group_name_H-M   'P 1'
#
loop_
_entity.id
_entity.type
_entity.pdbx_description
1 polymer ?
#
loop_
_entity_poly.entity_id
_entity_poly.type
_entity_poly.pdbx_seq_one_letter_code
_entity_poly.pdbx_strand_id
1 'polypeptide(L)'
;MTINIDNKIHLEIPKQYPTKLPIVYEAGEKKITNFPHINPDNKGTFCLGTDIDIRRKIKPNYSLSKYITLIAQFLGTYEYYQRYKNFPFGDREHGNLGIIESYKEIFNVTTNQQVSNLMQIGKLKNKYKNQKCPCNSNLKFKNCHWNTLNSIVSNPLERSQMKRDYILLKGD
;
A
#
# COMPACT_ATOMS: atom_id res chain seq x y z
N MET A 1 26.86 -13.67 -12.40
CA MET A 1 26.68 -14.17 -11.02
C MET A 1 25.20 -14.21 -10.73
N THR A 2 24.66 -15.39 -10.47
CA THR A 2 23.21 -15.62 -10.29
C THR A 2 22.83 -15.41 -8.83
N ILE A 3 21.69 -14.79 -8.54
CA ILE A 3 21.12 -14.74 -7.19
C ILE A 3 20.27 -16.00 -7.00
N ASN A 4 20.56 -16.80 -5.97
CA ASN A 4 19.75 -17.94 -5.59
C ASN A 4 18.85 -17.53 -4.44
N ILE A 5 17.54 -17.58 -4.66
CA ILE A 5 16.52 -17.30 -3.64
C ILE A 5 15.96 -18.65 -3.20
N ASP A 6 16.25 -19.03 -1.96
CA ASP A 6 15.84 -20.31 -1.37
C ASP A 6 15.37 -20.04 0.06
N ASN A 7 14.08 -19.70 0.19
CA ASN A 7 13.45 -19.27 1.43
C ASN A 7 12.27 -20.18 1.75
N LYS A 8 12.06 -20.50 3.02
CA LYS A 8 10.91 -21.31 3.46
C LYS A 8 9.85 -20.37 4.03
N ILE A 9 8.84 -20.10 3.23
CA ILE A 9 7.81 -19.12 3.57
C ILE A 9 6.62 -19.76 4.29
N HIS A 10 6.15 -19.11 5.35
CA HIS A 10 4.83 -19.37 5.91
C HIS A 10 3.86 -18.25 5.48
N LEU A 11 2.72 -18.65 4.91
CA LEU A 11 1.68 -17.75 4.43
C LEU A 11 0.37 -18.07 5.15
N GLU A 12 -0.10 -17.16 6.00
CA GLU A 12 -1.39 -17.29 6.68
C GLU A 12 -2.47 -16.55 5.89
N ILE A 13 -3.44 -17.30 5.35
CA ILE A 13 -4.56 -16.74 4.60
C ILE A 13 -5.78 -16.66 5.54
N PRO A 14 -6.27 -15.46 5.88
CA PRO A 14 -7.42 -15.32 6.77
C PRO A 14 -8.71 -15.75 6.06
N LYS A 15 -9.68 -16.31 6.82
CA LYS A 15 -11.02 -16.65 6.31
C LYS A 15 -11.75 -15.46 5.66
N GLN A 16 -11.40 -14.24 6.07
CA GLN A 16 -11.99 -12.99 5.56
C GLN A 16 -11.27 -12.43 4.32
N TYR A 17 -10.31 -13.14 3.73
CA TYR A 17 -9.69 -12.71 2.47
C TYR A 17 -10.76 -12.48 1.39
N PRO A 18 -10.70 -11.38 0.60
CA PRO A 18 -9.65 -10.35 0.52
C PRO A 18 -9.87 -9.11 1.39
N THR A 19 -10.86 -9.10 2.29
CA THR A 19 -11.07 -7.94 3.19
C THR A 19 -9.92 -7.78 4.18
N LYS A 20 -9.41 -8.88 4.74
CA LYS A 20 -8.12 -8.94 5.44
C LYS A 20 -7.05 -9.49 4.51
N LEU A 21 -5.89 -8.86 4.46
CA LEU A 21 -4.76 -9.36 3.69
C LEU A 21 -4.09 -10.53 4.42
N PRO A 22 -3.45 -11.47 3.69
CA PRO A 22 -2.61 -12.48 4.29
C PRO A 22 -1.44 -11.85 5.06
N ILE A 23 -0.87 -12.62 5.97
CA ILE A 23 0.43 -12.32 6.57
C ILE A 23 1.45 -13.35 6.12
N VAL A 24 2.69 -12.91 5.94
CA VAL A 24 3.78 -13.74 5.44
C VAL A 24 5.02 -13.48 6.28
N TYR A 25 5.77 -14.53 6.58
CA TYR A 25 7.04 -14.45 7.28
C TYR A 25 7.92 -15.64 6.90
N GLU A 26 9.21 -15.50 7.19
CA GLU A 26 10.19 -16.57 7.00
C GLU A 26 10.06 -17.62 8.10
N ALA A 27 9.96 -18.88 7.72
CA ALA A 27 9.75 -20.02 8.60
C ALA A 27 10.84 -21.10 8.47
N GLY A 28 11.91 -20.83 7.71
CA GLY A 28 13.12 -21.63 7.68
C GLY A 28 14.12 -21.23 8.77
N GLU A 29 15.29 -21.88 8.74
CA GLU A 29 16.43 -21.52 9.59
C GLU A 29 17.08 -20.19 9.18
N LYS A 30 16.89 -19.79 7.92
CA LYS A 30 17.38 -18.51 7.36
C LYS A 30 16.56 -17.36 7.91
N LYS A 31 16.89 -16.83 9.09
CA LYS A 31 16.18 -15.64 9.58
C LYS A 31 16.49 -14.43 8.68
N ILE A 32 15.44 -13.79 8.16
CA ILE A 32 15.57 -12.47 7.51
C ILE A 32 15.73 -11.43 8.63
N THR A 33 16.97 -11.06 8.92
CA THR A 33 17.32 -10.07 9.94
C THR A 33 17.99 -8.86 9.29
N ASN A 34 17.96 -7.71 9.97
CA ASN A 34 18.58 -6.46 9.52
C ASN A 34 18.06 -5.95 8.16
N PHE A 35 16.81 -6.26 7.82
CA PHE A 35 16.11 -5.70 6.67
C PHE A 35 15.03 -4.74 7.15
N PRO A 36 15.00 -3.47 6.69
CA PRO A 36 14.04 -2.47 7.18
C PRO A 36 12.57 -2.85 7.00
N HIS A 37 12.25 -3.67 6.00
CA HIS A 37 10.87 -4.09 5.70
C HIS A 37 10.41 -5.34 6.45
N ILE A 38 10.93 -5.56 7.64
CA ILE A 38 10.38 -6.55 8.59
C ILE A 38 9.58 -5.80 9.65
N ASN A 39 8.30 -6.15 9.79
CA ASN A 39 7.43 -5.53 10.76
C ASN A 39 7.90 -5.86 12.19
N PRO A 40 7.78 -4.92 13.15
CA PRO A 40 8.20 -5.12 14.54
C PRO A 40 7.17 -5.94 15.35
N ASP A 41 6.67 -7.03 14.78
CA ASP A 41 5.81 -7.99 15.45
C ASP A 41 6.59 -9.24 15.89
N ASN A 42 5.94 -10.11 16.66
CA ASN A 42 6.58 -11.31 17.20
C ASN A 42 6.95 -12.37 16.16
N LYS A 43 6.39 -12.30 14.95
CA LYS A 43 6.65 -13.24 13.85
C LYS A 43 7.67 -12.69 12.85
N GLY A 44 7.98 -11.39 12.90
CA GLY A 44 8.78 -10.71 11.89
C GLY A 44 8.08 -10.74 10.53
N THR A 45 6.79 -10.38 10.47
CA THR A 45 6.06 -10.41 9.20
C THR A 45 6.65 -9.45 8.18
N PHE A 46 6.57 -9.81 6.90
CA PHE A 46 7.11 -8.98 5.83
C PHE A 46 6.21 -7.78 5.57
N CYS A 47 6.80 -6.59 5.50
CA CYS A 47 6.15 -5.41 4.95
C CYS A 47 6.22 -5.48 3.41
N LEU A 48 5.14 -5.92 2.78
CA LEU A 48 5.04 -5.98 1.31
C LEU A 48 4.63 -4.62 0.68
N GLY A 49 4.50 -3.59 1.51
CA GLY A 49 3.92 -2.28 1.19
C GLY A 49 2.67 -1.98 2.01
N THR A 50 2.14 -0.78 1.87
CA THR A 50 0.89 -0.39 2.55
C THR A 50 -0.28 -1.23 2.02
N ASP A 51 -1.28 -1.47 2.86
CA ASP A 51 -2.46 -2.23 2.47
C ASP A 51 -3.14 -1.68 1.20
N ILE A 52 -3.18 -0.36 1.03
CA ILE A 52 -3.76 0.26 -0.16
C ILE A 52 -2.95 -0.07 -1.42
N ASP A 53 -1.62 -0.06 -1.33
CA ASP A 53 -0.75 -0.42 -2.46
C ASP A 53 -0.88 -1.88 -2.82
N ILE A 54 -0.90 -2.77 -1.82
CA ILE A 54 -1.13 -4.20 -2.04
C ILE A 54 -2.46 -4.40 -2.76
N ARG A 55 -3.55 -3.81 -2.26
CA ARG A 55 -4.89 -3.91 -2.86
C ARG A 55 -4.90 -3.40 -4.31
N ARG A 56 -4.24 -2.27 -4.58
CA ARG A 56 -4.18 -1.68 -5.92
C ARG A 56 -3.37 -2.54 -6.89
N LYS A 57 -2.30 -3.20 -6.44
CA LYS A 57 -1.48 -4.12 -7.25
C LYS A 57 -2.22 -5.42 -7.60
N ILE A 58 -3.06 -5.94 -6.69
CA ILE A 58 -3.71 -7.25 -6.89
C ILE A 58 -5.14 -7.20 -7.43
N LYS A 59 -5.75 -6.02 -7.56
CA LYS A 59 -7.07 -5.84 -8.19
C LYS A 59 -7.04 -6.22 -9.69
N PRO A 60 -8.19 -6.43 -10.36
CA PRO A 60 -9.56 -6.40 -9.83
C PRO A 60 -9.98 -7.68 -9.10
N ASN A 61 -9.22 -8.77 -9.27
CA ASN A 61 -9.63 -10.10 -8.81
C ASN A 61 -9.07 -10.52 -7.45
N TYR A 62 -8.07 -9.79 -6.92
CA TYR A 62 -7.46 -10.11 -5.62
C TYR A 62 -7.00 -11.57 -5.57
N SER A 63 -6.28 -11.99 -6.61
CA SER A 63 -5.77 -13.36 -6.70
C SER A 63 -4.65 -13.59 -5.71
N LEU A 64 -4.67 -14.74 -5.03
CA LEU A 64 -3.53 -15.20 -4.24
C LEU A 64 -2.26 -15.34 -5.08
N SER A 65 -2.36 -15.69 -6.36
CA SER A 65 -1.19 -15.75 -7.25
C SER A 65 -0.50 -14.39 -7.39
N LYS A 66 -1.27 -13.30 -7.51
CA LYS A 66 -0.72 -11.94 -7.54
C LYS A 66 -0.11 -11.54 -6.20
N TYR A 67 -0.72 -11.96 -5.09
CA TYR A 67 -0.16 -11.73 -3.76
C TYR A 67 1.18 -12.48 -3.58
N ILE A 68 1.27 -13.73 -4.05
CA ILE A 68 2.53 -14.51 -4.05
C ILE A 68 3.62 -13.82 -4.87
N THR A 69 3.28 -13.17 -5.98
CA THR A 69 4.24 -12.36 -6.75
C THR A 69 4.83 -11.22 -5.90
N LEU A 70 4.06 -10.61 -4.99
CA LEU A 70 4.57 -9.59 -4.08
C LEU A 70 5.57 -10.17 -3.08
N ILE A 71 5.34 -11.40 -2.61
CA ILE A 71 6.28 -12.12 -1.74
C ILE A 71 7.59 -12.38 -2.50
N ALA A 72 7.52 -12.85 -3.74
CA ALA A 72 8.71 -13.09 -4.57
C ALA A 72 9.49 -11.78 -4.84
N GLN A 73 8.79 -10.67 -5.09
CA GLN A 73 9.42 -9.35 -5.22
C GLN A 73 10.14 -8.93 -3.94
N PHE A 74 9.48 -9.10 -2.78
CA PHE A 74 10.09 -8.81 -1.49
C PHE A 74 11.39 -9.60 -1.27
N LEU A 75 11.38 -10.91 -1.52
CA LEU A 75 12.57 -11.76 -1.36
C LEU A 75 13.69 -11.35 -2.33
N GLY A 76 13.35 -11.03 -3.58
CA GLY A 76 14.32 -10.50 -4.54
C GLY A 76 14.92 -9.17 -4.10
N THR A 77 14.11 -8.26 -3.57
CA THR A 77 14.58 -6.98 -3.02
C THR A 77 15.45 -7.19 -1.79
N TYR A 78 15.09 -8.12 -0.91
CA TYR A 78 15.90 -8.49 0.25
C TYR A 78 17.29 -8.99 -0.17
N GLU A 79 17.36 -9.96 -1.08
CA GLU A 79 18.65 -10.49 -1.57
C GLU A 79 19.50 -9.41 -2.26
N TYR A 80 18.86 -8.54 -3.04
CA TYR A 80 19.53 -7.39 -3.64
C TYR A 80 20.09 -6.45 -2.57
N TYR A 81 19.27 -6.07 -1.60
CA TYR A 81 19.66 -5.20 -0.49
C TYR A 81 20.80 -5.81 0.33
N GLN A 82 20.75 -7.11 0.62
CA GLN A 82 21.81 -7.77 1.37
C GLN A 82 23.17 -7.67 0.69
N ARG A 83 23.17 -7.69 -0.64
CA ARG A 83 24.38 -7.64 -1.46
C ARG A 83 24.88 -6.22 -1.71
N TYR A 84 23.99 -5.30 -2.04
CA TYR A 84 24.35 -3.96 -2.54
C TYR A 84 24.09 -2.84 -1.51
N LYS A 85 23.42 -3.17 -0.40
CA LYS A 85 23.07 -2.25 0.69
C LYS A 85 22.28 -1.02 0.24
N ASN A 86 21.50 -1.18 -0.84
CA ASN A 86 20.56 -0.18 -1.36
C ASN A 86 19.31 -0.86 -1.94
N PHE A 87 18.28 -0.06 -2.18
CA PHE A 87 17.03 -0.55 -2.78
C PHE A 87 17.03 -0.32 -4.28
N PRO A 88 16.74 -1.35 -5.11
CA PRO A 88 16.82 -1.25 -6.56
C PRO A 88 15.77 -0.30 -7.17
N PHE A 89 14.68 -0.03 -6.44
CA PHE A 89 13.56 0.80 -6.89
C PHE A 89 13.26 1.97 -5.93
N GLY A 90 14.23 2.33 -5.09
CA GLY A 90 14.01 3.25 -3.97
C GLY A 90 13.37 2.57 -2.76
N ASP A 91 13.28 3.33 -1.67
CA ASP A 91 12.69 2.89 -0.40
C ASP A 91 11.45 3.75 -0.06
N ARG A 92 10.57 3.22 0.78
CA ARG A 92 9.42 3.96 1.31
C ARG A 92 9.42 3.90 2.84
N GLU A 93 9.00 4.99 3.46
CA GLU A 93 8.82 5.05 4.90
C GLU A 93 7.81 4.01 5.40
N HIS A 94 7.94 3.64 6.67
CA HIS A 94 7.07 2.66 7.32
C HIS A 94 5.88 3.34 8.01
N GLY A 95 4.88 2.53 8.36
CA GLY A 95 3.72 2.97 9.14
C GLY A 95 2.99 4.16 8.49
N ASN A 96 2.68 5.16 9.30
CA ASN A 96 1.81 6.28 8.91
C ASN A 96 2.44 7.18 7.85
N LEU A 97 3.77 7.34 7.87
CA LEU A 97 4.50 8.06 6.82
C LEU A 97 4.36 7.34 5.46
N GLY A 98 4.58 6.03 5.44
CA GLY A 98 4.38 5.22 4.24
C GLY A 98 2.96 5.28 3.68
N ILE A 99 1.95 5.30 4.56
CA ILE A 99 0.53 5.46 4.16
C ILE A 99 0.33 6.82 3.48
N ILE A 100 0.83 7.91 4.08
CA ILE A 100 0.74 9.25 3.48
C ILE A 100 1.42 9.28 2.11
N GLU A 101 2.61 8.68 1.97
CA GLU A 101 3.35 8.60 0.72
C GLU A 101 2.57 7.83 -0.36
N SER A 102 1.98 6.68 -0.03
CA SER A 102 1.10 5.95 -0.95
C SER A 102 -0.04 6.83 -1.47
N TYR A 103 -0.69 7.61 -0.60
CA TYR A 103 -1.77 8.50 -1.05
C TYR A 103 -1.28 9.74 -1.80
N LYS A 104 -0.09 10.27 -1.49
CA LYS A 104 0.54 11.32 -2.31
C LYS A 104 0.77 10.85 -3.73
N GLU A 105 1.29 9.64 -3.91
CA GLU A 105 1.48 9.04 -5.23
C GLU A 105 0.14 8.76 -5.92
N ILE A 106 -0.81 8.11 -5.23
CA ILE A 106 -2.12 7.77 -5.79
C ILE A 106 -2.86 9.02 -6.27
N PHE A 107 -2.86 10.08 -5.48
CA PHE A 107 -3.52 11.34 -5.83
C PHE A 107 -2.65 12.25 -6.69
N ASN A 108 -1.35 11.97 -6.84
CA ASN A 108 -0.38 12.86 -7.48
C ASN A 108 -0.38 14.26 -6.84
N VAL A 109 -0.20 14.31 -5.52
CA VAL A 109 -0.16 15.54 -4.71
C VAL A 109 1.09 15.55 -3.83
N THR A 110 1.53 16.73 -3.40
CA THR A 110 2.80 16.88 -2.68
C THR A 110 2.64 17.08 -1.17
N THR A 111 1.46 17.52 -0.72
CA THR A 111 1.23 17.88 0.70
C THR A 111 0.31 16.91 1.42
N ASN A 112 0.56 16.71 2.72
CA ASN A 112 -0.28 15.88 3.59
C ASN A 112 -1.71 16.47 3.70
N GLN A 113 -1.84 17.80 3.65
CA GLN A 113 -3.14 18.47 3.66
C GLN A 113 -3.98 18.10 2.43
N GLN A 114 -3.37 18.03 1.24
CA GLN A 114 -4.07 17.61 0.03
C GLN A 114 -4.55 16.17 0.12
N VAL A 115 -3.70 15.26 0.64
CA VAL A 115 -4.07 13.87 0.92
C VAL A 115 -5.28 13.83 1.86
N SER A 116 -5.21 14.50 3.01
CA SER A 116 -6.30 14.56 3.99
C SER A 116 -7.61 15.11 3.41
N ASN A 117 -7.53 16.19 2.63
CA ASN A 117 -8.70 16.80 1.98
C ASN A 117 -9.37 15.90 0.94
N LEU A 118 -8.62 15.00 0.31
CA LEU A 118 -9.16 14.04 -0.65
C LEU A 118 -9.70 12.79 0.05
N MET A 119 -8.97 12.25 1.03
CA MET A 119 -9.36 11.03 1.77
C MET A 119 -10.66 11.18 2.56
N GLN A 120 -10.97 12.39 3.06
CA GLN A 120 -12.23 12.65 3.77
C GLN A 120 -13.48 12.45 2.88
N ILE A 121 -13.33 12.42 1.55
CA ILE A 121 -14.43 12.27 0.61
C ILE A 121 -14.73 10.78 0.40
N GLY A 122 -15.45 10.18 1.35
CA GLY A 122 -15.84 8.76 1.27
C GLY A 122 -16.93 8.44 0.23
N LYS A 123 -17.58 9.44 -0.35
CA LYS A 123 -18.64 9.28 -1.36
C LYS A 123 -18.67 10.46 -2.34
N LEU A 124 -18.65 10.15 -3.63
CA LEU A 124 -18.82 11.14 -4.70
C LEU A 124 -20.30 11.39 -5.01
N LYS A 125 -20.65 12.65 -5.22
CA LYS A 125 -21.96 13.10 -5.71
C LYS A 125 -21.76 13.94 -6.97
N ASN A 126 -22.62 13.79 -7.98
CA ASN A 126 -22.51 14.52 -9.25
C ASN A 126 -22.38 16.04 -9.08
N LYS A 127 -23.03 16.62 -8.06
CA LYS A 127 -22.93 18.05 -7.73
C LYS A 127 -21.50 18.52 -7.43
N TYR A 128 -20.59 17.63 -7.01
CA TYR A 128 -19.19 18.01 -6.72
C TYR A 128 -18.35 18.18 -8.00
N LYS A 129 -18.77 17.63 -9.16
CA LYS A 129 -17.97 17.62 -10.40
C LYS A 129 -17.50 19.01 -10.83
N ASN A 130 -18.37 20.01 -10.75
CA ASN A 130 -18.09 21.38 -11.20
C ASN A 130 -17.57 22.30 -10.08
N GLN A 131 -17.50 21.82 -8.84
CA GLN A 131 -16.91 22.56 -7.71
C GLN A 131 -15.38 22.55 -7.80
N LYS A 132 -14.70 23.44 -7.06
CA LYS A 132 -13.24 23.43 -6.93
C LYS A 132 -12.78 22.10 -6.31
N CYS A 133 -11.65 21.59 -6.79
CA CYS A 133 -11.09 20.36 -6.25
C CYS A 133 -10.62 20.55 -4.79
N PRO A 134 -10.94 19.64 -3.87
CA PRO A 134 -10.53 19.74 -2.47
C PRO A 134 -9.01 19.73 -2.21
N CYS A 135 -8.20 19.42 -3.23
CA CYS A 135 -6.74 19.54 -3.17
C CYS A 135 -6.24 21.00 -3.32
N ASN A 136 -7.13 21.99 -3.41
CA ASN A 136 -6.81 23.42 -3.55
C ASN A 136 -6.02 23.79 -4.82
N SER A 137 -6.06 22.99 -5.88
CA SER A 137 -5.41 23.29 -7.17
C SER A 137 -6.12 24.37 -8.00
N ASN A 138 -7.23 24.92 -7.51
CA ASN A 138 -8.15 25.81 -8.24
C ASN A 138 -8.82 25.20 -9.49
N LEU A 139 -8.55 23.93 -9.85
CA LEU A 139 -9.22 23.24 -10.94
C LEU A 139 -10.63 22.77 -10.53
N LYS A 140 -11.52 22.58 -11.52
CA LYS A 140 -12.79 21.87 -11.30
C LYS A 140 -12.50 20.43 -10.88
N PHE A 141 -13.24 19.88 -9.93
CA PHE A 141 -12.97 18.54 -9.39
C PHE A 141 -12.95 17.46 -10.48
N LYS A 142 -13.87 17.54 -11.45
CA LYS A 142 -13.92 16.63 -12.61
C LYS A 142 -12.67 16.66 -13.50
N ASN A 143 -11.94 17.77 -13.51
CA ASN A 143 -10.70 17.98 -14.28
C ASN A 143 -9.45 17.77 -13.40
N CYS A 144 -9.62 17.24 -12.20
CA CYS A 144 -8.55 17.04 -11.23
C CYS A 144 -8.74 15.65 -10.60
N HIS A 145 -9.00 15.54 -9.31
CA HIS A 145 -9.00 14.24 -8.62
C HIS A 145 -10.30 13.42 -8.70
N TRP A 146 -11.32 13.83 -9.47
CA TRP A 146 -12.58 13.09 -9.54
C TRP A 146 -12.38 11.64 -9.99
N ASN A 147 -11.65 11.42 -11.09
CA ASN A 147 -11.47 10.07 -11.65
C ASN A 147 -10.67 9.17 -10.71
N THR A 148 -9.56 9.69 -10.17
CA THR A 148 -8.73 8.98 -9.20
C THR A 148 -9.52 8.60 -7.97
N LEU A 149 -10.24 9.55 -7.36
CA LEU A 149 -11.03 9.26 -6.17
C LEU A 149 -12.20 8.31 -6.50
N ASN A 150 -12.85 8.47 -7.66
CA ASN A 150 -13.91 7.57 -8.11
C ASN A 150 -13.41 6.12 -8.23
N SER A 151 -12.17 5.92 -8.71
CA SER A 151 -11.56 4.58 -8.80
C SER A 151 -11.40 3.91 -7.43
N ILE A 152 -11.18 4.69 -6.37
CA ILE A 152 -11.04 4.21 -4.99
C ILE A 152 -12.42 3.98 -4.37
N VAL A 153 -13.30 4.99 -4.38
CA VAL A 153 -14.57 4.93 -3.64
C VAL A 153 -15.61 4.00 -4.27
N SER A 154 -15.48 3.72 -5.57
CA SER A 154 -16.31 2.70 -6.25
C SER A 154 -15.88 1.27 -5.93
N ASN A 155 -14.63 1.06 -5.49
CA ASN A 155 -14.13 -0.23 -5.06
C ASN A 155 -14.33 -0.41 -3.53
N PRO A 156 -15.13 -1.39 -3.06
CA PRO A 156 -15.42 -1.54 -1.64
C PRO A 156 -14.18 -1.77 -0.75
N LEU A 157 -13.17 -2.48 -1.27
CA LEU A 157 -11.95 -2.79 -0.52
C LEU A 157 -11.03 -1.58 -0.40
N GLU A 158 -10.80 -0.85 -1.51
CA GLU A 158 -10.01 0.38 -1.47
C GLU A 158 -10.72 1.48 -0.68
N ARG A 159 -12.05 1.63 -0.83
CA ARG A 159 -12.84 2.58 -0.03
C ARG A 159 -12.73 2.29 1.47
N SER A 160 -12.85 1.02 1.85
CA SER A 160 -12.75 0.60 3.25
C SER A 160 -11.34 0.82 3.80
N GLN A 161 -10.31 0.55 3.01
CA GLN A 161 -8.92 0.81 3.37
C GLN A 161 -8.67 2.31 3.56
N MET A 162 -9.01 3.14 2.58
CA MET A 162 -8.84 4.60 2.66
C MET A 162 -9.53 5.21 3.87
N LYS A 163 -10.70 4.70 4.24
CA LYS A 163 -11.39 5.14 5.46
C LYS A 163 -10.61 4.79 6.73
N ARG A 164 -10.05 3.58 6.84
CA ARG A 164 -9.23 3.17 7.99
C ARG A 164 -7.97 4.01 8.07
N ASP A 165 -7.26 4.13 6.96
CA ASP A 165 -6.04 4.91 6.85
C ASP A 165 -6.29 6.37 7.24
N TYR A 166 -7.39 6.97 6.77
CA TYR A 166 -7.75 8.36 7.14
C TYR A 166 -7.98 8.54 8.64
N ILE A 167 -8.61 7.57 9.31
CA ILE A 167 -8.85 7.61 10.75
C ILE A 167 -7.53 7.47 11.51
N LEU A 168 -6.67 6.55 11.07
CA LEU A 168 -5.36 6.33 11.65
C LEU A 168 -4.51 7.61 11.59
N LEU A 169 -4.39 8.21 10.40
CA LEU A 169 -3.61 9.44 10.16
C LEU A 169 -4.15 10.69 10.87
N LYS A 170 -5.37 10.65 11.42
CA LYS A 170 -5.94 11.74 12.23
C LYS A 170 -5.78 11.54 13.73
N GLY A 171 -5.48 10.31 14.16
CA GLY A 171 -5.29 9.96 15.56
C GLY A 171 -3.85 10.14 16.05
N ASP A 172 -2.90 10.33 15.13
CA ASP A 172 -1.52 10.73 15.41
C ASP A 172 -1.40 12.26 15.54
#